data_AF-Q2F691-F1
#
_entry.id   AF-Q2F691-F1
#
_cell.length_a   1.000
_cell.length_b   1.000
_cell.length_c   1.000
_cell.angle_alpha   90.00
_cell.angle_beta   90.00
_cell.angle_gamma   90.00
#
_symmetry.space_group_name_H-M   'P 1'
#
loop_
_entity.id
_entity.type
_entity.pdbx_description
1 polymer ?
#
loop_
_entity_poly.entity_id
_entity_poly.type
_entity_poly.pdbx_seq_one_letter_code
_entity_poly.pdbx_strand_id
1 'polypeptide(L)'
;MACCPDVRRKAPTNFIFLAIFTAAQSFLLGISASVYQADAVLMAVGITAAVCLGLTLFALQTKWDFTMMGGVLLCATIVLLVFGIVAIFVKGKVITLVYASLGALIFSIYLVYDTQLMMGGKHKYSISPEEYIFAALNLYLDIINIFLFILTIIGASRD
;
A
#
# COMPACT_ATOMS: atom_id res chain seq x y z
N MET A 1 -11.20 -12.53 -4.36
CA MET A 1 -11.44 -12.44 -2.89
C MET A 1 -12.54 -11.45 -2.50
N ALA A 2 -12.70 -10.30 -3.19
CA ALA A 2 -13.69 -9.30 -2.82
C ALA A 2 -15.16 -9.71 -3.07
N CYS A 3 -15.44 -10.56 -4.07
CA CYS A 3 -16.82 -10.85 -4.50
C CYS A 3 -17.45 -12.10 -3.87
N CYS A 4 -16.69 -12.96 -3.18
CA CYS A 4 -17.19 -14.23 -2.63
C CYS A 4 -16.88 -14.34 -1.13
N PRO A 5 -17.83 -13.99 -0.23
CA PRO A 5 -17.59 -13.98 1.22
C PRO A 5 -17.27 -15.37 1.79
N ASP A 6 -17.88 -16.43 1.25
CA ASP A 6 -17.64 -17.81 1.70
C ASP A 6 -16.19 -18.28 1.48
N VAL A 7 -15.57 -17.86 0.36
CA VAL A 7 -14.18 -18.20 0.01
C VAL A 7 -13.20 -17.40 0.85
N ARG A 8 -13.58 -16.18 1.27
CA ARG A 8 -12.76 -15.28 2.10
C ARG A 8 -12.68 -15.73 3.56
N ARG A 9 -13.75 -16.31 4.10
CA ARG A 9 -13.86 -16.66 5.52
C ARG A 9 -13.56 -18.12 5.86
N LYS A 10 -13.52 -19.01 4.86
CA LYS A 10 -13.33 -20.45 5.08
C LYS A 10 -11.85 -20.88 4.98
N ALA A 11 -11.32 -21.41 6.08
CA ALA A 11 -10.04 -22.13 6.08
C ALA A 11 -10.22 -23.53 5.46
N PRO A 12 -9.24 -24.05 4.69
CA PRO A 12 -7.91 -23.48 4.38
C PRO A 12 -7.88 -22.61 3.11
N THR A 13 -9.00 -22.48 2.40
CA THR A 13 -9.09 -21.84 1.08
C THR A 13 -8.60 -20.39 1.10
N ASN A 14 -8.92 -19.63 2.14
CA ASN A 14 -8.48 -18.25 2.33
C ASN A 14 -6.94 -18.09 2.37
N PHE A 15 -6.21 -18.98 3.05
CA PHE A 15 -4.76 -18.98 3.10
C PHE A 15 -4.11 -19.37 1.78
N ILE A 16 -4.72 -20.30 1.04
CA ILE A 16 -4.23 -20.70 -0.29
C ILE A 16 -4.31 -19.50 -1.25
N PHE A 17 -5.45 -18.80 -1.26
CA PHE A 17 -5.61 -17.60 -2.10
C PHE A 17 -4.67 -16.46 -1.67
N LEU A 18 -4.47 -16.26 -0.37
CA LEU A 18 -3.49 -15.29 0.14
C LEU A 18 -2.08 -15.65 -0.35
N ALA A 19 -1.66 -16.91 -0.22
CA ALA A 19 -0.33 -17.35 -0.65
C ALA A 19 -0.11 -17.17 -2.15
N ILE A 20 -1.10 -17.53 -2.98
CA ILE A 20 -1.04 -17.32 -4.44
C ILE A 20 -0.93 -15.84 -4.77
N PHE A 21 -1.73 -14.99 -4.11
CA PHE A 21 -1.70 -13.56 -4.31
C PHE A 21 -0.35 -12.95 -3.93
N THR A 22 0.16 -13.27 -2.74
CA THR A 22 1.45 -12.80 -2.25
C THR A 22 2.61 -13.28 -3.12
N ALA A 23 2.56 -14.52 -3.63
CA ALA A 23 3.58 -15.05 -4.53
C ALA A 23 3.56 -14.31 -5.89
N ALA A 24 2.38 -14.10 -6.47
CA ALA A 24 2.23 -13.36 -7.72
C ALA A 24 2.71 -11.90 -7.57
N GLN A 25 2.33 -11.24 -6.47
CA GLN A 25 2.73 -9.86 -6.20
C GLN A 25 4.23 -9.75 -5.93
N SER A 26 4.81 -10.68 -5.17
CA SER A 26 6.27 -10.74 -4.94
C SER A 26 7.05 -10.93 -6.24
N PHE A 27 6.53 -11.72 -7.17
CA PHE A 27 7.16 -11.90 -8.49
C PHE A 27 7.12 -10.59 -9.32
N LEU A 28 5.97 -9.92 -9.38
CA LEU A 28 5.84 -8.62 -10.06
C LEU A 28 6.74 -7.55 -9.43
N LEU A 29 6.81 -7.52 -8.10
CA LEU A 29 7.71 -6.65 -7.34
C LEU A 29 9.17 -6.91 -7.69
N GLY A 30 9.57 -8.19 -7.75
CA GLY A 30 10.94 -8.60 -8.09
C GLY A 30 11.35 -8.15 -9.49
N ILE A 31 10.46 -8.32 -10.49
CA ILE A 31 10.69 -7.80 -11.84
C ILE A 31 10.83 -6.28 -11.82
N SER A 32 9.92 -5.59 -11.14
CA SER A 32 9.93 -4.12 -11.07
C SER A 32 11.17 -3.58 -10.37
N ALA A 33 11.66 -4.25 -9.32
CA ALA A 33 12.86 -3.84 -8.60
C ALA A 33 14.14 -4.13 -9.38
N SER A 34 14.14 -5.15 -10.26
CA SER A 34 15.32 -5.56 -11.03
C SER A 34 15.84 -4.53 -12.04
N VAL A 35 15.03 -3.53 -12.40
CA VAL A 35 15.46 -2.43 -13.28
C VAL A 35 16.27 -1.36 -12.54
N TYR A 36 16.27 -1.38 -11.20
CA TYR A 36 16.99 -0.43 -10.35
C TYR A 36 18.30 -1.03 -9.84
N GLN A 37 19.26 -0.17 -9.51
CA GLN A 37 20.51 -0.60 -8.87
C GLN A 37 20.26 -1.13 -7.45
N ALA A 38 21.05 -2.11 -7.02
CA ALA A 38 20.87 -2.80 -5.74
C ALA A 38 20.97 -1.85 -4.52
N ASP A 39 21.80 -0.81 -4.61
CA ASP A 39 21.95 0.21 -3.58
C ASP A 39 20.69 1.11 -3.47
N ALA A 40 20.07 1.44 -4.60
CA ALA A 40 18.79 2.17 -4.64
C ALA A 40 17.66 1.34 -4.01
N VAL A 41 17.61 0.04 -4.33
CA VAL A 41 16.63 -0.90 -3.76
C VAL A 41 16.81 -1.01 -2.25
N LEU A 42 18.05 -1.18 -1.77
CA LEU A 42 18.34 -1.28 -0.34
C LEU A 42 17.93 -0.01 0.41
N MET A 43 18.21 1.16 -0.16
CA MET A 43 17.81 2.44 0.42
C MET A 43 16.27 2.59 0.44
N ALA A 44 15.58 2.20 -0.63
CA ALA A 44 14.12 2.22 -0.68
C ALA A 44 13.50 1.32 0.39
N VAL A 45 14.04 0.10 0.58
CA VAL A 45 13.60 -0.81 1.66
C VAL A 45 13.79 -0.16 3.03
N GLY A 46 14.96 0.43 3.30
CA GLY A 46 15.25 1.09 4.57
C GLY A 46 14.28 2.24 4.89
N ILE A 47 14.03 3.12 3.90
CA ILE A 47 13.09 4.24 4.06
C ILE A 47 11.67 3.73 4.24
N THR A 48 11.23 2.75 3.44
CA THR A 48 9.91 2.15 3.56
C THR A 48 9.71 1.55 4.94
N ALA A 49 10.67 0.79 5.46
CA ALA A 49 10.60 0.22 6.80
C ALA A 49 10.46 1.30 7.88
N ALA A 50 11.25 2.37 7.79
CA ALA A 50 11.17 3.49 8.73
C ALA A 50 9.80 4.21 8.67
N VAL A 51 9.30 4.49 7.46
CA VAL A 51 8.00 5.12 7.24
C VAL A 51 6.88 4.23 7.77
N CYS A 52 6.87 2.95 7.41
CA CYS A 52 5.83 2.02 7.85
C CYS A 52 5.82 1.85 9.37
N LEU A 53 6.99 1.70 10.01
CA LEU A 53 7.08 1.62 11.46
C LEU A 53 6.59 2.91 12.13
N GLY A 54 7.05 4.07 11.65
CA GLY A 54 6.65 5.38 12.20
C GLY A 54 5.15 5.62 12.09
N LEU A 55 4.56 5.36 10.92
CA LEU A 55 3.13 5.53 10.67
C LEU A 55 2.27 4.51 11.41
N THR A 56 2.73 3.27 11.52
CA THR A 56 2.04 2.25 12.32
C THR A 56 2.02 2.70 13.78
N LEU A 57 3.16 3.07 14.37
CA LEU A 57 3.22 3.57 15.74
C LEU A 57 2.34 4.80 15.96
N PHE A 58 2.31 5.72 14.99
CA PHE A 58 1.41 6.86 15.00
C PHE A 58 -0.07 6.45 14.98
N ALA A 59 -0.45 5.51 14.10
CA ALA A 59 -1.81 4.99 13.99
C ALA A 59 -2.28 4.31 15.29
N LEU A 60 -1.38 3.62 16.00
CA LEU A 60 -1.66 2.97 17.28
C LEU A 60 -1.89 3.97 18.43
N GLN A 61 -1.26 5.16 18.38
CA GLN A 61 -1.26 6.13 19.49
C GLN A 61 -2.19 7.31 19.27
N THR A 62 -2.52 7.63 18.02
CA THR A 62 -3.33 8.79 17.68
C THR A 62 -4.77 8.62 18.14
N LYS A 63 -5.38 9.74 18.57
CA LYS A 63 -6.81 9.80 18.95
C LYS A 63 -7.71 10.13 17.75
N TRP A 64 -7.12 10.53 16.64
CA TRP A 64 -7.84 10.90 15.42
C TRP A 64 -8.32 9.65 14.70
N ASP A 65 -9.58 9.65 14.30
CA ASP A 65 -10.21 8.55 13.59
C ASP A 65 -10.04 8.74 12.07
N PHE A 66 -9.02 8.12 11.49
CA PHE A 66 -8.79 8.14 10.05
C PHE A 66 -9.75 7.21 9.30
N THR A 67 -10.44 6.27 9.98
CA THR A 67 -11.36 5.33 9.33
C THR A 67 -12.57 6.02 8.68
N MET A 68 -12.86 7.27 9.06
CA MET A 68 -13.88 8.09 8.40
C MET A 68 -13.45 8.62 7.02
N MET A 69 -12.16 8.59 6.68
CA MET A 69 -11.62 9.10 5.42
C MET A 69 -11.69 8.11 4.26
N GLY A 70 -12.27 6.92 4.43
CA GLY A 70 -12.27 5.86 3.41
C GLY A 70 -12.82 6.32 2.05
N GLY A 71 -13.87 7.14 2.02
CA GLY A 71 -14.40 7.71 0.79
C GLY A 71 -13.44 8.69 0.10
N VAL A 72 -12.75 9.53 0.87
CA VAL A 72 -11.75 10.47 0.36
C VAL A 72 -10.54 9.73 -0.21
N LEU A 73 -10.09 8.70 0.50
CA LEU A 73 -8.98 7.84 0.07
C LEU A 73 -9.32 7.11 -1.24
N LEU A 74 -10.55 6.58 -1.37
CA LEU A 74 -11.01 5.96 -2.62
C LEU A 74 -10.96 6.95 -3.79
N CYS A 75 -11.48 8.17 -3.60
CA CYS A 75 -11.41 9.22 -4.62
C CYS A 75 -9.96 9.58 -4.98
N ALA A 76 -9.08 9.72 -3.98
CA ALA A 76 -7.67 10.01 -4.18
C ALA A 76 -6.96 8.92 -4.99
N THR A 77 -7.24 7.65 -4.72
CA THR A 77 -6.70 6.50 -5.48
C THR A 77 -7.19 6.47 -6.91
N ILE A 78 -8.47 6.79 -7.16
CA ILE A 78 -9.01 6.89 -8.53
C ILE A 78 -8.29 8.00 -9.30
N VAL A 79 -8.09 9.17 -8.68
CA VAL A 79 -7.33 10.27 -9.30
C VAL A 79 -5.90 9.85 -9.58
N LEU A 80 -5.24 9.20 -8.63
CA LEU A 80 -3.88 8.68 -8.81
C LEU A 80 -3.81 7.67 -9.95
N LEU A 81 -4.78 6.77 -10.06
CA LEU A 81 -4.86 5.78 -11.15
C LEU A 81 -4.98 6.45 -12.52
N VAL A 82 -5.91 7.40 -12.67
CA VAL A 82 -6.10 8.15 -13.92
C VAL A 82 -4.84 8.94 -14.27
N PHE A 83 -4.23 9.60 -13.29
CA PHE A 83 -2.99 10.34 -13.49
C PHE A 83 -1.82 9.41 -13.88
N GLY A 84 -1.76 8.21 -13.30
CA GLY A 84 -0.80 7.17 -13.66
C GLY A 84 -0.94 6.72 -15.12
N ILE A 85 -2.17 6.56 -15.62
CA ILE A 85 -2.42 6.26 -17.04
C ILE A 85 -1.92 7.39 -17.93
N VAL A 86 -2.18 8.64 -17.57
CA VAL A 86 -1.69 9.80 -18.32
C VAL A 86 -0.15 9.87 -18.31
N ALA A 87 0.49 9.58 -17.18
CA ALA A 87 1.94 9.59 -17.01
C ALA A 87 2.66 8.53 -17.89
N ILE A 88 1.97 7.47 -18.33
CA ILE A 88 2.52 6.50 -19.30
C ILE A 88 2.80 7.18 -20.65
N PHE A 89 1.90 8.08 -21.07
CA PHE A 89 2.03 8.80 -22.34
C PHE A 89 2.88 10.07 -22.20
N VAL A 90 2.78 10.77 -21.07
CA VAL A 90 3.50 12.02 -20.80
C VAL A 90 4.73 11.72 -19.95
N LYS A 91 5.83 11.40 -20.62
CA LYS A 91 7.11 11.10 -19.95
C LYS A 91 7.82 12.38 -19.50
N GLY A 92 8.31 12.40 -18.27
CA GLY A 92 9.18 13.46 -17.77
C GLY A 92 9.58 13.25 -16.31
N LYS A 93 10.85 13.52 -15.97
CA LYS A 93 11.40 13.33 -14.61
C LYS A 93 10.57 14.03 -13.54
N VAL A 94 10.14 15.27 -13.79
CA VAL A 94 9.29 16.03 -12.86
C VAL A 94 7.92 15.37 -12.66
N ILE A 95 7.29 14.91 -13.73
CA ILE A 95 5.98 14.24 -13.65
C ILE A 95 6.10 12.92 -12.88
N THR A 96 7.14 12.12 -13.16
CA THR A 96 7.43 10.88 -12.44
C THR A 96 7.64 11.12 -10.95
N LEU A 97 8.45 12.13 -10.58
CA LEU A 97 8.68 12.50 -9.19
C LEU A 97 7.40 12.95 -8.49
N VAL A 98 6.62 13.84 -9.11
CA VAL A 98 5.35 14.31 -8.55
C VAL A 98 4.37 13.15 -8.37
N TYR A 99 4.21 12.31 -9.39
CA TYR A 99 3.36 11.12 -9.33
C TYR A 99 3.77 10.19 -8.19
N ALA A 100 5.06 9.89 -8.07
CA ALA A 100 5.56 8.99 -7.06
C ALA A 100 5.46 9.59 -5.65
N SER A 101 5.72 10.88 -5.46
CA SER A 101 5.54 11.55 -4.18
C SER A 101 4.07 11.58 -3.73
N LEU A 102 3.14 11.86 -4.65
CA LEU A 102 1.71 11.81 -4.35
C LEU A 102 1.25 10.39 -4.01
N GLY A 103 1.72 9.40 -4.77
CA GLY A 103 1.44 7.99 -4.51
C GLY A 103 1.94 7.55 -3.12
N ALA A 104 3.21 7.83 -2.80
CA ALA A 104 3.78 7.53 -1.50
C ALA A 104 2.99 8.16 -0.35
N LEU A 105 2.55 9.42 -0.51
CA LEU A 105 1.74 10.11 0.48
C LEU A 105 0.36 9.47 0.65
N ILE A 106 -0.35 9.20 -0.44
CA ILE A 106 -1.69 8.60 -0.40
C ILE A 106 -1.64 7.22 0.27
N PHE A 107 -0.70 6.36 -0.14
CA PHE A 107 -0.58 5.03 0.45
C PHE A 107 -0.05 5.04 1.88
N SER A 108 0.71 6.07 2.28
CA SER A 108 1.04 6.31 3.69
C SER A 108 -0.20 6.60 4.54
N ILE A 109 -1.17 7.35 4.01
CA ILE A 109 -2.44 7.59 4.70
C ILE A 109 -3.31 6.32 4.71
N TYR A 110 -3.31 5.54 3.63
CA TYR A 110 -3.95 4.21 3.63
C TYR A 110 -3.35 3.29 4.70
N LEU A 111 -2.02 3.25 4.85
CA LEU A 111 -1.39 2.45 5.89
C LEU A 111 -1.91 2.80 7.29
N VAL A 112 -2.07 4.10 7.59
CA VAL A 112 -2.67 4.57 8.85
C VAL A 112 -4.13 4.15 8.96
N TYR A 113 -4.91 4.35 7.89
CA TYR A 113 -6.32 3.97 7.80
C TYR A 113 -6.54 2.46 8.02
N ASP A 114 -5.83 1.61 7.29
CA ASP A 114 -5.94 0.15 7.36
C ASP A 114 -5.38 -0.40 8.68
N THR A 115 -4.34 0.22 9.25
CA THR A 115 -3.87 -0.12 10.61
C THR A 115 -4.95 0.15 11.65
N GLN A 116 -5.61 1.31 11.59
CA GLN A 116 -6.72 1.63 12.49
C GLN A 116 -7.93 0.72 12.29
N LEU A 117 -8.25 0.40 11.02
CA LEU A 117 -9.33 -0.50 10.66
C LEU A 117 -9.08 -1.94 11.16
N MET A 118 -7.83 -2.40 11.13
CA MET A 118 -7.40 -3.72 11.60
C MET A 118 -7.41 -3.83 13.13
N MET A 119 -6.96 -2.81 13.85
CA MET A 119 -6.89 -2.85 15.31
C MET A 119 -8.26 -3.09 15.96
N GLY A 120 -9.33 -2.54 15.38
CA GLY A 120 -10.66 -2.55 16.01
C GLY A 120 -10.70 -1.76 17.34
N GLY A 121 -11.88 -1.32 17.79
CA GLY A 121 -12.03 -0.63 19.09
C GLY A 121 -13.02 0.53 19.10
N LYS A 122 -12.66 1.68 19.72
CA LYS A 122 -13.48 2.91 19.89
C LYS A 122 -13.90 3.60 18.58
N HIS A 123 -13.47 3.07 17.44
CA HIS A 123 -13.74 3.58 16.10
C HIS A 123 -14.94 2.84 15.50
N LYS A 124 -15.81 3.58 14.81
CA LYS A 124 -17.14 3.10 14.39
C LYS A 124 -17.09 1.96 13.35
N TYR A 125 -15.94 1.76 12.71
CA TYR A 125 -15.70 0.74 11.69
C TYR A 125 -14.61 -0.22 12.17
N SER A 126 -15.00 -1.42 12.59
CA SER A 126 -14.08 -2.51 12.90
C SER A 126 -14.30 -3.67 11.94
N ILE A 127 -13.23 -4.22 11.38
CA ILE A 127 -13.31 -5.46 10.62
C ILE A 127 -13.68 -6.61 11.57
N SER A 128 -14.61 -7.47 11.16
CA SER A 128 -14.97 -8.67 11.93
C SER A 128 -13.71 -9.54 12.12
N PRO A 129 -13.47 -10.13 13.31
CA PRO A 129 -12.31 -11.00 13.55
C PRO A 129 -12.15 -12.16 12.56
N GLU A 130 -13.19 -12.46 11.77
CA GLU A 130 -13.19 -13.46 10.69
C GLU A 130 -12.50 -12.98 9.39
N GLU A 131 -12.11 -11.71 9.30
CA GLU A 131 -11.60 -11.05 8.09
C GLU A 131 -10.15 -10.54 8.22
N TYR A 132 -9.39 -11.02 9.20
CA TYR A 132 -7.98 -10.64 9.41
C TYR A 132 -7.08 -10.85 8.19
N ILE A 133 -7.35 -11.87 7.36
CA ILE A 133 -6.60 -12.11 6.11
C ILE A 133 -6.78 -10.95 5.13
N PHE A 134 -7.98 -10.38 5.05
CA PHE A 134 -8.25 -9.25 4.18
C PHE A 134 -7.58 -7.98 4.69
N ALA A 135 -7.60 -7.75 6.01
CA ALA A 135 -6.88 -6.63 6.62
C ALA A 135 -5.36 -6.74 6.42
N ALA A 136 -4.78 -7.93 6.61
CA ALA A 136 -3.36 -8.19 6.36
C ALA A 136 -2.99 -7.99 4.88
N LEU A 137 -3.88 -8.36 3.95
CA LEU A 137 -3.67 -8.14 2.52
C LEU A 137 -3.65 -6.64 2.18
N ASN A 138 -4.55 -5.83 2.74
CA ASN A 138 -4.53 -4.38 2.54
C ASN A 138 -3.22 -3.76 3.03
N LEU A 139 -2.80 -4.05 4.27
CA LEU A 139 -1.53 -3.56 4.81
C LEU A 139 -0.33 -3.98 3.94
N TYR A 140 -0.33 -5.21 3.43
CA TYR A 140 0.70 -5.68 2.51
C TYR A 140 0.74 -4.85 1.22
N LEU A 141 -0.42 -4.54 0.64
CA LEU A 141 -0.52 -3.70 -0.55
C LEU A 141 -0.06 -2.26 -0.29
N ASP A 142 -0.41 -1.68 0.86
CA ASP A 142 0.03 -0.34 1.22
C ASP A 142 1.55 -0.27 1.31
N ILE A 143 2.17 -1.21 2.01
CA ILE A 143 3.63 -1.27 2.18
C ILE A 143 4.33 -1.44 0.81
N ILE A 144 3.82 -2.32 -0.05
CA ILE A 144 4.38 -2.53 -1.39
C ILE A 144 4.28 -1.27 -2.25
N ASN A 145 3.13 -0.59 -2.24
CA ASN A 145 2.95 0.62 -3.02
C ASN A 145 3.85 1.74 -2.51
N ILE A 146 3.95 1.94 -1.19
CA ILE A 146 4.90 2.88 -0.58
C ILE A 146 6.33 2.58 -1.05
N PHE A 147 6.75 1.30 -1.01
CA PHE A 147 8.06 0.88 -1.48
C PHE A 147 8.29 1.21 -2.96
N LEU A 148 7.36 0.85 -3.85
CA LEU A 148 7.50 1.10 -5.28
C LEU A 148 7.58 2.59 -5.60
N PHE A 149 6.80 3.42 -4.90
CA PHE A 149 6.86 4.87 -5.06
C PHE A 149 8.17 5.46 -4.53
N ILE A 150 8.64 5.04 -3.36
CA ILE A 150 9.95 5.45 -2.83
C ILE A 150 11.08 5.03 -3.78
N LEU A 151 11.05 3.79 -4.27
CA LEU A 151 12.02 3.29 -5.23
C LEU A 151 12.02 4.12 -6.52
N THR A 152 10.84 4.48 -7.01
CA THR A 152 10.68 5.36 -8.17
C THR A 152 11.26 6.74 -7.92
N ILE A 153 11.04 7.34 -6.74
CA ILE A 153 11.62 8.64 -6.36
C ILE A 153 13.15 8.58 -6.35
N ILE A 154 13.71 7.52 -5.75
CA ILE A 154 15.16 7.33 -5.66
C ILE A 154 15.76 7.14 -7.05
N GLY A 155 15.18 6.26 -7.88
CA GLY A 155 15.67 6.03 -9.24
C GLY A 155 15.62 7.29 -10.09
N ALA A 156 14.48 7.97 -10.12
CA ALA A 156 14.31 9.22 -10.88
C ALA A 156 15.22 10.36 -10.39
N SER A 157 15.69 10.33 -9.14
CA SER A 157 16.60 11.34 -8.60
C SER A 157 18.06 11.10 -8.98
N ARG A 158 18.44 9.85 -9.27
CA ARG A 158 19.81 9.42 -9.56
C ARG A 158 20.14 9.38 -11.05
N ASP A 159 19.12 9.20 -11.91
CA ASP A 159 19.19 9.37 -13.37
C ASP A 159 19.00 10.83 -13.79
#